data_AF-A0A2H6LFC0-F1
#
_entry.id   AF-A0A2H6LFC0-F1
#
_cell.length_a   1.000
_cell.length_b   1.000
_cell.length_c   1.000
_cell.angle_alpha   90.00
_cell.angle_beta   90.00
_cell.angle_gamma   90.00
#
_symmetry.space_group_name_H-M   'P 1'
#
loop_
_entity.id
_entity.type
_entity.pdbx_description
1 polymer ?
#
loop_
_entity_poly.entity_id
_entity_poly.type
_entity_poly.pdbx_seq_one_letter_code
_entity_poly.pdbx_strand_id
1 'polypeptide(L)'
;MNINLDLPPDLEKELCNEASQLNLTLSEYILRVLTVRQVLVNPPKTGAELVAYWQNEGVINSRPDITDSQAYARKLRHDAETRERT
;
A
#
# COMPACT_ATOMS: atom_id res chain seq x y z
N MET A 1 12.78 -9.70 15.36
CA MET A 1 11.47 -9.01 15.41
C MET A 1 10.44 -9.97 14.87
N ASN A 2 9.31 -10.16 15.55
CA ASN A 2 8.26 -11.07 15.09
C ASN A 2 7.03 -10.26 14.65
N ILE A 3 6.43 -10.62 13.52
CA ILE A 3 5.23 -9.98 12.95
C ILE A 3 4.22 -11.09 12.74
N ASN A 4 3.07 -11.00 13.41
CA ASN A 4 1.95 -11.92 13.19
C ASN A 4 1.00 -11.28 12.17
N LEU A 5 0.61 -12.04 11.15
CA LEU A 5 -0.32 -11.63 10.10
C LEU A 5 -1.54 -12.55 10.17
N ASP A 6 -2.70 -11.98 10.46
CA ASP A 6 -3.97 -12.70 10.38
C ASP A 6 -4.46 -12.66 8.93
N LEU A 7 -4.33 -13.77 8.21
CA LEU A 7 -4.70 -13.89 6.81
C LEU A 7 -5.99 -14.70 6.64
N PRO A 8 -6.85 -14.36 5.68
CA PRO A 8 -7.93 -15.24 5.25
C PRO A 8 -7.38 -16.60 4.76
N PRO A 9 -8.06 -17.73 5.00
CA PRO A 9 -7.58 -19.06 4.61
C PRO A 9 -7.30 -19.20 3.10
N ASP A 10 -8.10 -18.54 2.27
CA ASP A 10 -7.95 -18.57 0.82
C ASP A 10 -6.65 -17.89 0.38
N LEU A 11 -6.29 -16.78 1.03
CA LEU A 11 -5.06 -16.03 0.75
C LEU A 11 -3.82 -16.80 1.23
N GLU A 12 -3.88 -17.43 2.40
CA GLU A 12 -2.79 -18.30 2.88
C GLU A 12 -2.51 -19.43 1.88
N LYS A 13 -3.57 -20.03 1.33
CA LYS A 13 -3.47 -21.11 0.33
C LYS A 13 -2.86 -20.61 -0.97
N GLU A 14 -3.24 -19.43 -1.44
CA GLU A 14 -2.68 -18.82 -2.64
C GLU A 14 -1.17 -18.57 -2.49
N LEU A 15 -0.76 -17.97 -1.36
CA LEU A 15 0.65 -17.73 -1.05
C LEU A 15 1.46 -19.02 -0.95
N CYS A 16 0.88 -20.09 -0.38
CA CYS A 16 1.51 -21.42 -0.35
C CYS A 16 1.72 -22.00 -1.76
N ASN A 17 0.73 -21.83 -2.64
CA ASN A 17 0.83 -22.32 -4.02
C ASN A 17 1.89 -21.56 -4.81
N GLU A 18 1.93 -20.23 -4.68
CA GLU A 18 2.95 -19.39 -5.31
C GLU A 18 4.36 -19.73 -4.83
N ALA A 19 4.53 -19.93 -3.52
CA ALA A 19 5.80 -20.39 -2.94
C ALA A 19 6.25 -21.73 -3.54
N SER A 20 5.32 -22.69 -3.66
CA SER A 20 5.60 -24.01 -4.23
C SER A 20 6.02 -23.93 -5.70
N GLN A 21 5.37 -23.08 -6.51
CA GLN A 21 5.73 -22.88 -7.92
C GLN A 21 7.14 -22.30 -8.08
N LEU A 22 7.59 -21.51 -7.11
CA LEU A 22 8.92 -20.91 -7.09
C LEU A 22 9.97 -21.78 -6.39
N ASN A 23 9.62 -22.99 -5.93
CA ASN A 23 10.45 -23.86 -5.10
C ASN A 23 10.99 -23.16 -3.84
N LEU A 24 10.16 -22.33 -3.22
CA LEU A 24 10.46 -21.63 -1.97
C LEU A 24 9.59 -22.17 -0.84
N THR A 25 10.09 -22.09 0.39
CA THR A 25 9.22 -22.22 1.57
C THR A 25 8.28 -21.02 1.68
N LEU A 26 7.14 -21.19 2.36
CA LEU A 26 6.21 -20.08 2.61
C LEU A 26 6.94 -18.89 3.27
N SER A 27 7.77 -19.15 4.29
CA SER A 27 8.52 -18.10 4.99
C SER A 27 9.46 -17.33 4.05
N GLU A 28 10.19 -18.01 3.17
CA GLU A 28 11.06 -17.35 2.18
C GLU A 28 10.26 -16.53 1.17
N TYR A 29 9.11 -17.06 0.75
CA TYR A 29 8.22 -16.36 -0.15
C TYR A 29 7.63 -15.09 0.49
N ILE A 30 7.16 -15.18 1.73
CA ILE A 30 6.66 -14.02 2.49
C ILE A 30 7.76 -12.98 2.66
N LEU A 31 8.99 -13.38 3.02
CA LEU A 31 10.11 -12.46 3.10
C LEU A 31 10.39 -11.78 1.76
N ARG A 32 10.31 -12.53 0.65
CA ARG A 32 10.44 -11.98 -0.71
C ARG A 32 9.33 -10.97 -1.00
N VAL A 33 8.07 -11.27 -0.71
CA VAL A 33 6.96 -10.33 -0.90
C VAL A 33 7.16 -9.06 -0.07
N LEU A 34 7.57 -9.20 1.20
CA LEU A 34 7.82 -8.07 2.11
C LEU A 34 9.06 -7.24 1.73
N THR A 35 10.07 -7.86 1.10
CA THR A 35 11.29 -7.18 0.64
C THR A 35 11.17 -6.59 -0.76
N VAL A 36 10.30 -7.15 -1.60
CA VAL A 36 9.90 -6.55 -2.88
C VAL A 36 9.08 -5.31 -2.56
N ARG A 37 9.79 -4.21 -2.34
CA ARG A 37 9.23 -2.91 -2.65
C ARG A 37 8.98 -2.93 -4.15
N GLN A 38 7.73 -2.79 -4.57
CA GLN A 38 7.45 -2.41 -5.94
C GLN A 38 8.03 -1.01 -6.15
N VAL A 39 9.32 -0.97 -6.51
CA VAL A 39 9.90 0.20 -7.14
C VAL A 39 9.29 0.20 -8.52
N LEU A 40 8.49 1.23 -8.82
CA LEU A 40 7.91 1.40 -10.15
C LEU A 40 9.05 1.32 -11.17
N VAL A 41 9.07 0.24 -11.96
CA VAL A 41 10.14 -0.03 -12.93
C VAL A 41 10.19 1.07 -14.00
N ASN A 42 9.04 1.69 -14.27
CA ASN A 42 8.91 2.93 -15.03
C ASN A 42 7.95 3.85 -14.28
N PRO A 43 8.46 4.72 -13.38
CA PRO A 43 7.59 5.66 -12.70
C PRO A 43 7.02 6.66 -13.72
N PRO A 44 5.79 7.14 -13.51
CA PRO A 44 5.20 8.17 -14.36
C PRO A 44 6.11 9.41 -14.39
N LYS A 45 6.42 9.88 -15.60
CA LYS A 45 7.36 10.98 -15.86
C LYS A 45 6.66 12.32 -15.99
N THR A 46 5.35 12.30 -16.23
CA THR A 46 4.51 13.48 -16.39
C THR A 46 3.34 13.45 -15.41
N GLY A 47 2.74 14.63 -15.15
CA GLY A 47 1.55 14.71 -14.29
C GLY A 47 0.37 13.90 -14.82
N ALA A 48 0.18 13.84 -16.15
CA ALA A 48 -0.88 13.06 -16.77
C ALA A 48 -0.66 11.55 -16.56
N GLU A 49 0.57 11.06 -16.73
CA GLU A 49 0.93 9.67 -16.46
C GLU A 49 0.72 9.31 -14.98
N LEU A 50 1.03 10.24 -14.06
CA LEU A 50 0.85 10.02 -12.63
C LEU A 50 -0.63 9.88 -12.26
N VAL A 51 -1.50 10.74 -12.80
CA VAL A 51 -2.95 10.65 -12.59
C VAL A 51 -3.50 9.34 -13.18
N ALA A 52 -3.06 8.94 -14.38
CA ALA A 52 -3.48 7.69 -15.00
C ALA A 52 -3.06 6.47 -14.16
N TYR A 53 -1.83 6.47 -13.64
CA TYR A 53 -1.34 5.44 -12.72
C TYR A 53 -2.22 5.35 -11.46
N TRP A 54 -2.48 6.48 -10.78
CA TRP A 54 -3.33 6.49 -9.59
C TRP A 54 -4.77 6.05 -9.85
N GLN A 55 -5.31 6.32 -11.03
CA GLN A 55 -6.63 5.83 -11.42
C GLN A 55 -6.64 4.31 -11.59
N ASN A 56 -5.62 3.74 -12.25
CA ASN A 56 -5.48 2.29 -12.44
C ASN A 56 -5.27 1.55 -11.12
N GLU A 57 -4.49 2.12 -10.20
CA GLU A 57 -4.26 1.57 -8.85
C GLU A 57 -5.45 1.83 -7.89
N GLY A 58 -6.55 2.43 -8.36
CA GLY A 58 -7.74 2.67 -7.55
C GLY A 58 -7.55 3.71 -6.43
N VAL A 59 -6.49 4.51 -6.48
CA VAL A 59 -6.20 5.55 -5.49
C VAL A 59 -7.17 6.72 -5.63
N ILE A 60 -7.54 7.08 -6.86
CA ILE A 60 -8.53 8.14 -7.11
C ILE A 60 -9.90 7.68 -6.58
N ASN A 61 -10.54 8.53 -5.77
CA ASN A 61 -11.79 8.25 -5.04
C ASN A 61 -11.72 7.20 -3.93
N SER A 62 -10.52 6.75 -3.53
CA SER A 62 -10.35 5.80 -2.41
C SER A 62 -10.78 6.34 -1.03
N ARG A 63 -10.96 7.66 -0.90
CA ARG A 63 -11.35 8.36 0.34
C ARG A 63 -12.69 9.08 0.17
N PRO A 64 -13.81 8.33 0.06
CA PRO A 64 -15.14 8.93 -0.09
C PRO A 64 -15.61 9.68 1.16
N ASP A 65 -14.98 9.43 2.31
CA ASP A 65 -15.20 10.14 3.56
C ASP A 65 -14.74 11.60 3.52
N ILE A 66 -13.84 11.94 2.59
CA ILE A 66 -13.34 13.30 2.39
C ILE A 66 -14.13 13.96 1.25
N THR A 67 -15.21 14.63 1.62
CA THR A 67 -16.08 15.36 0.67
C THR A 67 -15.53 16.73 0.28
N ASP A 68 -14.86 17.44 1.19
CA ASP A 68 -14.11 18.67 0.90
C ASP A 68 -12.63 18.45 1.23
N SER A 69 -11.85 18.16 0.19
CA SER A 69 -10.42 17.90 0.31
C SER A 69 -9.64 19.10 0.83
N GLN A 70 -10.09 20.33 0.54
CA GLN A 70 -9.40 21.53 1.01
C GLN A 70 -9.65 21.78 2.49
N ALA A 71 -10.89 21.64 2.95
CA ALA A 71 -11.22 21.75 4.37
C ALA A 71 -10.49 20.69 5.20
N TYR A 72 -10.47 19.44 4.70
CA TYR A 72 -9.72 18.35 5.34
C TYR A 72 -8.22 18.65 5.41
N ALA A 73 -7.62 19.16 4.33
CA ALA A 73 -6.20 19.54 4.32
C ALA A 73 -5.88 20.70 5.27
N ARG A 74 -6.79 21.67 5.44
CA ARG A 74 -6.64 22.76 6.44
C ARG A 74 -6.67 22.21 7.86
N LYS A 75 -7.65 21.33 8.16
CA LYS A 75 -7.75 20.66 9.46
C LYS A 75 -6.48 19.87 9.77
N LEU A 76 -6.01 19.06 8.81
CA LEU A 76 -4.79 18.26 8.97
C LEU A 76 -3.55 19.12 9.29
N ARG A 77 -3.42 20.29 8.65
CA ARG A 77 -2.33 21.24 8.96
C ARG A 77 -2.47 21.80 10.37
N HIS A 78 -3.66 22.23 10.76
CA HIS A 78 -3.91 22.75 12.10
C HIS A 78 -3.59 21.70 13.18
N ASP A 79 -4.09 20.47 13.03
CA ASP A 79 -3.85 19.36 13.96
C ASP A 79 -2.35 19.02 14.07
N ALA A 80 -1.58 19.18 12.99
CA ALA A 80 -0.14 18.98 13.00
C ALA A 80 0.62 20.13 13.68
N GLU A 81 0.17 21.38 13.48
CA GLU A 81 0.75 22.58 14.10
C GLU A 81 0.52 22.62 15.61
N THR A 82 -0.66 22.19 16.09
CA THR A 82 -1.01 22.19 17.52
C THR A 82 -0.68 20.88 18.23
N ARG A 83 -0.01 19.94 17.55
CA ARG A 83 0.36 18.66 18.15
C ARG A 83 1.34 18.89 19.31
N GLU A 84 0.95 18.49 20.51
CA GLU A 84 1.89 18.44 21.64
C GLU A 84 3.04 17.48 21.30
N ARG A 85 4.27 17.98 21.38
CA ARG A 85 5.47 17.16 21.25
C ARG A 85 5.75 16.53 22.61
N THR A 86 5.29 15.30 22.80
CA THR A 86 5.81 14.41 23.85
C THR A 86 7.04 13.66 23.39
#